data_AF-A0ABC8SKW7-F1
#
_entry.id   AF-A0ABC8SKW7-F1
#
_cell.length_a   1.000
_cell.length_b   1.000
_cell.length_c   1.000
_cell.angle_alpha   90.00
_cell.angle_beta   90.00
_cell.angle_gamma   90.00
#
_symmetry.space_group_name_H-M   'P 1'
#
loop_
_entity.id
_entity.type
_entity.pdbx_description
1 polymer ?
#
loop_
_entity_poly.entity_id
_entity_poly.type
_entity_poly.pdbx_seq_one_letter_code
_entity_poly.pdbx_strand_id
1 'polypeptide(L)'
;MMIEKATEPLDQLELIDNLQRLGVSYHFEDEIKRILENIYSNNKWQKEDLYAAALRFRLLRQHGYDVPQVVGESILERAREFTTKLLKEKLDEQKMDQNVDVLVHHALKLPLHWRMLRLEARWFIDLYEKRPDMNLVLLEFVKLDFNIVQATHQSDLRFVSK
;
A
#
# COMPACT_ATOMS: atom_id res chain seq x y z
N MET A 1 -16.00 -12.49 -3.97
CA MET A 1 -14.51 -12.53 -4.15
C MET A 1 -13.79 -12.14 -2.85
N MET A 2 -12.48 -12.39 -2.68
CA MET A 2 -11.75 -12.11 -1.40
C MET A 2 -11.93 -10.67 -0.90
N ILE A 3 -12.11 -9.73 -1.80
CA ILE A 3 -12.33 -8.31 -1.53
C ILE A 3 -13.70 -8.02 -0.90
N GLU A 4 -14.71 -8.84 -1.18
CA GLU A 4 -16.09 -8.62 -0.69
C GLU A 4 -16.31 -9.10 0.75
N LYS A 5 -15.30 -9.73 1.36
CA LYS A 5 -15.36 -10.19 2.76
C LYS A 5 -14.98 -9.11 3.77
N ALA A 6 -14.25 -8.07 3.35
CA ALA A 6 -13.90 -6.95 4.23
C ALA A 6 -15.15 -6.05 4.39
N THR A 7 -15.76 -6.08 5.57
CA THR A 7 -17.00 -5.34 5.86
C THR A 7 -16.72 -3.93 6.36
N GLU A 8 -15.63 -3.73 7.09
CA GLU A 8 -15.22 -2.43 7.60
C GLU A 8 -14.37 -1.68 6.56
N PRO A 9 -14.64 -0.39 6.29
CA PRO A 9 -13.85 0.35 5.31
C PRO A 9 -12.37 0.51 5.61
N LEU A 10 -11.91 0.42 6.87
CA LEU A 10 -10.48 0.36 7.14
C LEU A 10 -9.86 -0.93 6.57
N ASP A 11 -10.46 -2.09 6.86
CA ASP A 11 -10.02 -3.38 6.33
C ASP A 11 -10.02 -3.38 4.79
N GLN A 12 -11.00 -2.73 4.17
CA GLN A 12 -11.06 -2.55 2.72
C GLN A 12 -9.88 -1.73 2.19
N LEU A 13 -9.56 -0.60 2.83
CA LEU A 13 -8.42 0.24 2.45
C LEU A 13 -7.09 -0.49 2.66
N GLU A 14 -6.92 -1.22 3.76
CA GLU A 14 -5.73 -2.04 4.02
C GLU A 14 -5.57 -3.14 2.98
N LEU A 15 -6.67 -3.78 2.58
CA LEU A 15 -6.65 -4.78 1.52
C LEU A 15 -6.23 -4.18 0.19
N ILE A 16 -6.79 -3.02 -0.19
CA ILE A 16 -6.39 -2.31 -1.42
C ILE A 16 -4.89 -1.99 -1.37
N ASP A 17 -4.38 -1.48 -0.24
CA ASP A 17 -2.95 -1.19 -0.10
C ASP A 17 -2.08 -2.44 -0.26
N ASN A 18 -2.48 -3.55 0.37
CA ASN A 18 -1.77 -4.82 0.22
C ASN A 18 -1.77 -5.28 -1.24
N LEU A 19 -2.91 -5.24 -1.95
CA LEU A 19 -2.99 -5.65 -3.36
C LEU A 19 -2.07 -4.81 -4.26
N GLN A 20 -2.01 -3.50 -4.04
CA GLN A 20 -1.13 -2.60 -4.78
C GLN A 20 0.35 -2.91 -4.52
N ARG A 21 0.72 -3.09 -3.25
CA ARG A 21 2.12 -3.34 -2.85
C ARG A 21 2.59 -4.74 -3.22
N LEU A 22 1.68 -5.72 -3.27
CA LEU A 22 1.92 -7.07 -3.78
C LEU A 22 2.00 -7.09 -5.32
N GLY A 23 1.66 -5.98 -5.98
CA GLY A 23 1.78 -5.82 -7.43
C GLY A 23 0.71 -6.54 -8.22
N VAL A 24 -0.45 -6.83 -7.62
CA VAL A 24 -1.56 -7.57 -8.25
C VAL A 24 -2.85 -6.77 -8.35
N SER A 25 -2.82 -5.47 -8.02
CA SER A 25 -4.01 -4.60 -8.06
C SER A 25 -4.65 -4.50 -9.45
N TYR A 26 -3.90 -4.74 -10.52
CA TYR A 26 -4.39 -4.70 -11.89
C TYR A 26 -5.41 -5.81 -12.22
N HIS A 27 -5.49 -6.87 -11.40
CA HIS A 27 -6.54 -7.89 -11.52
C HIS A 27 -7.85 -7.49 -10.84
N PHE A 28 -7.87 -6.37 -10.10
CA PHE A 28 -8.98 -5.96 -9.24
C PHE A 28 -9.37 -4.49 -9.45
N GLU A 29 -9.08 -3.91 -10.61
CA GLU A 29 -9.25 -2.47 -10.86
C GLU A 29 -10.71 -2.01 -10.66
N ASP A 30 -11.66 -2.79 -11.17
CA ASP A 30 -13.09 -2.49 -11.05
C ASP A 30 -13.58 -2.58 -9.60
N GLU A 31 -13.14 -3.60 -8.85
CA GLU A 31 -13.47 -3.73 -7.43
C GLU A 31 -12.87 -2.62 -6.59
N ILE A 32 -11.60 -2.29 -6.83
CA ILE A 32 -10.89 -1.19 -6.14
C ILE A 32 -11.61 0.12 -6.41
N LYS A 33 -11.95 0.40 -7.68
CA LYS A 33 -12.68 1.62 -8.06
C LYS A 33 -14.03 1.70 -7.35
N ARG A 34 -14.83 0.62 -7.40
CA ARG A 34 -16.14 0.53 -6.73
C ARG A 34 -16.04 0.82 -5.23
N ILE A 35 -15.04 0.25 -4.56
CA ILE A 35 -14.84 0.44 -3.12
C ILE A 35 -14.45 1.87 -2.80
N LEU A 36 -13.47 2.42 -3.53
CA LEU A 36 -13.03 3.79 -3.31
C LEU A 36 -14.15 4.81 -3.58
N GLU A 37 -14.99 4.57 -4.58
CA GLU A 37 -16.13 5.43 -4.91
C GLU A 37 -17.20 5.42 -3.81
N ASN A 38 -17.45 4.24 -3.23
CA ASN A 38 -18.32 4.10 -2.05
C ASN A 38 -17.73 4.82 -0.83
N ILE A 39 -16.43 4.69 -0.58
CA ILE A 39 -15.73 5.36 0.54
C ILE A 39 -15.71 6.88 0.34
N TYR A 40 -15.52 7.34 -0.88
CA TYR A 40 -15.53 8.76 -1.23
C TYR A 40 -16.90 9.38 -1.02
N SER A 41 -17.96 8.70 -1.48
CA SER A 41 -19.33 9.21 -1.41
C SER A 41 -19.92 9.21 0.01
N ASN A 42 -19.40 8.36 0.89
CA ASN A 42 -19.91 8.23 2.25
C ASN A 42 -19.19 9.19 3.21
N ASN A 43 -19.71 10.40 3.36
CA ASN A 43 -19.12 11.47 4.20
C ASN A 43 -19.31 11.27 5.72
N LYS A 44 -19.79 10.11 6.19
CA LYS A 44 -20.19 9.88 7.59
C LYS A 44 -19.09 9.32 8.50
N TRP A 45 -17.84 9.35 8.09
CA TRP A 45 -16.72 8.90 8.93
C TRP A 45 -16.40 9.96 10.01
N GLN A 46 -17.07 9.85 11.15
CA GLN A 46 -16.82 10.66 12.34
C GLN A 46 -15.63 10.09 13.13
N LYS A 47 -14.61 10.92 13.37
CA LYS A 47 -13.39 10.58 14.13
C LYS A 47 -12.67 9.33 13.61
N GLU A 48 -12.17 9.38 12.37
CA GLU A 48 -11.12 8.46 11.95
C GLU A 48 -9.87 8.67 12.82
N ASP A 49 -9.19 7.58 13.19
CA ASP A 49 -7.84 7.68 13.72
C ASP A 49 -6.87 8.21 12.63
N LEU A 50 -5.70 8.67 13.06
CA LEU A 50 -4.72 9.26 12.13
C LEU A 50 -4.30 8.28 11.02
N TYR A 51 -4.28 6.98 11.32
CA TYR A 51 -3.86 5.93 10.38
C TYR A 51 -4.88 5.77 9.25
N ALA A 52 -6.16 5.59 9.60
CA ALA A 52 -7.27 5.48 8.66
C ALA A 52 -7.37 6.72 7.77
N ALA A 53 -7.29 7.92 8.38
CA ALA A 53 -7.36 9.18 7.64
C ALA A 53 -6.20 9.32 6.63
N ALA A 54 -4.97 8.99 7.03
CA ALA A 54 -3.81 9.06 6.14
C ALA A 54 -3.87 8.03 5.01
N LEU A 55 -4.31 6.80 5.33
CA LEU A 55 -4.45 5.72 4.34
C LEU A 55 -5.51 6.06 3.30
N ARG A 56 -6.69 6.51 3.74
CA ARG A 56 -7.78 6.96 2.89
C ARG A 56 -7.36 8.12 2.00
N PHE A 57 -6.77 9.17 2.59
CA PHE A 57 -6.27 10.34 1.85
C PHE A 57 -5.31 9.91 0.72
N ARG A 58 -4.33 9.06 1.05
CA ARG A 58 -3.35 8.57 0.08
C ARG A 58 -4.01 7.78 -1.04
N LEU A 59 -4.86 6.80 -0.72
CA LEU A 59 -5.48 5.93 -1.72
C LEU A 59 -6.43 6.71 -2.63
N LEU A 60 -7.30 7.57 -2.08
CA LEU A 60 -8.19 8.40 -2.89
C LEU A 60 -7.39 9.32 -3.84
N ARG A 61 -6.36 10.00 -3.33
CA ARG A 61 -5.53 10.89 -4.16
C ARG A 61 -4.76 10.13 -5.24
N GLN A 62 -4.24 8.94 -4.93
CA GLN A 62 -3.53 8.07 -5.88
C GLN A 62 -4.46 7.60 -7.02
N HIS A 63 -5.75 7.44 -6.75
CA HIS A 63 -6.76 7.04 -7.74
C HIS A 63 -7.48 8.24 -8.40
N GLY A 64 -6.98 9.45 -8.20
CA GLY A 64 -7.46 10.64 -8.90
C GLY A 64 -8.74 11.28 -8.35
N TYR A 65 -9.18 10.88 -7.15
CA TYR A 65 -10.30 11.54 -6.49
C TYR A 65 -9.91 12.94 -6.00
N ASP A 66 -10.83 13.89 -6.13
CA ASP A 66 -10.66 15.24 -5.58
C ASP A 66 -10.91 15.22 -4.07
N VAL A 67 -9.84 15.02 -3.31
CA VAL A 67 -9.84 15.11 -1.85
C VAL A 67 -9.54 16.57 -1.49
N PRO A 68 -10.47 17.29 -0.82
CA PRO A 68 -10.31 18.71 -0.54
C PRO A 68 -8.94 19.02 0.03
N GLN A 69 -8.16 19.78 -0.73
CA GLN A 69 -6.85 20.21 -0.28
C GLN A 69 -7.05 21.06 0.97
N VAL A 70 -6.43 20.67 2.08
CA VAL A 70 -6.20 21.62 3.17
C VAL A 70 -5.32 22.70 2.57
N VAL A 71 -5.87 23.91 2.44
CA VAL A 71 -5.32 25.05 1.70
C VAL A 71 -3.79 25.10 1.76
N GLY A 72 -3.15 24.90 0.61
CA GLY A 72 -1.74 25.22 0.37
C GLY A 72 -0.69 24.12 0.58
N GLU A 73 -1.05 22.83 0.67
CA GLU A 73 -0.16 21.64 0.86
C GLU A 73 0.83 21.69 2.04
N SER A 74 0.97 22.83 2.71
CA SER A 74 1.88 23.09 3.81
C SER A 74 1.60 22.20 5.01
N ILE A 75 0.36 21.74 5.18
CA ILE A 75 0.01 20.76 6.21
C ILE A 75 0.64 19.39 5.91
N LEU A 76 0.71 18.98 4.64
CA LEU A 76 1.29 17.70 4.24
C LEU A 76 2.81 17.73 4.41
N GLU A 77 3.43 18.88 4.11
CA GLU A 77 4.84 19.11 4.36
C GLU A 77 5.17 19.03 5.87
N ARG A 78 4.42 19.74 6.70
CA ARG A 78 4.56 19.64 8.17
C ARG A 78 4.30 18.23 8.69
N ALA A 79 3.31 17.53 8.15
CA ALA A 79 3.03 16.15 8.52
C ALA A 79 4.19 15.21 8.13
N ARG A 80 4.81 15.42 6.97
CA ARG A 80 6.01 14.70 6.53
C ARG A 80 7.18 14.95 7.47
N GLU A 81 7.49 16.21 7.78
CA GLU A 81 8.59 16.58 8.68
C GLU A 81 8.39 15.98 10.08
N PHE A 82 7.18 16.15 10.63
CA PHE A 82 6.82 15.64 11.95
C PHE A 82 6.93 14.11 12.02
N THR A 83 6.32 13.39 11.09
CA THR A 83 6.34 11.91 11.10
C THR A 83 7.73 11.37 10.82
N THR A 84 8.51 12.00 9.94
CA THR A 84 9.91 11.60 9.68
C THR A 84 10.76 11.70 10.94
N LYS A 85 10.63 12.79 11.70
CA LYS A 85 11.35 12.98 12.96
C LYS A 85 10.94 11.91 13.99
N LEU A 86 9.63 11.75 14.20
CA LEU A 86 9.10 10.79 15.17
C LEU A 86 9.51 9.34 14.85
N LEU A 87 9.44 8.94 13.58
CA LEU A 87 9.80 7.58 13.16
C LEU A 87 11.29 7.30 13.37
N LYS A 88 12.17 8.28 13.13
CA LYS A 88 13.61 8.14 13.41
C LYS A 88 13.88 7.97 14.91
N GLU A 89 13.29 8.81 15.75
CA GLU A 89 13.40 8.69 17.21
C GLU A 89 12.93 7.32 17.70
N LYS A 90 11.84 6.80 17.12
CA LYS A 90 11.30 5.48 17.49
C LYS A 90 12.15 4.30 17.03
N LEU A 91 12.88 4.43 15.92
CA LEU A 91 13.86 3.43 15.49
C LEU A 91 15.05 3.38 16.47
N ASP A 92 15.52 4.54 16.93
CA ASP A 92 16.60 4.63 17.92
C ASP A 92 16.21 4.01 19.27
N GLU A 93 14.93 4.05 19.64
CA GLU A 93 14.40 3.42 20.85
C GLU A 93 14.39 1.87 20.80
N GLN A 94 14.47 1.24 19.62
CA GLN A 94 14.41 -0.22 19.41
C GLN A 94 13.22 -0.94 20.07
N LYS A 95 12.08 -0.25 20.19
CA LYS A 95 10.85 -0.79 20.84
C LYS A 95 9.80 -1.29 19.86
N MET A 96 10.04 -1.19 18.55
CA MET A 96 9.08 -1.60 17.53
C MET A 96 9.09 -3.11 17.30
N ASP A 97 7.94 -3.64 16.87
CA ASP A 97 7.88 -4.98 16.29
C ASP A 97 8.82 -5.09 15.09
N GLN A 98 9.47 -6.25 14.93
CA GLN A 98 10.49 -6.46 13.90
C GLN A 98 9.95 -6.25 12.48
N ASN A 99 8.69 -6.60 12.19
CA ASN A 99 8.11 -6.39 10.87
C ASN A 99 7.82 -4.90 10.62
N VAL A 100 7.41 -4.18 11.67
CA VAL A 100 7.14 -2.74 11.60
C VAL A 100 8.44 -1.94 11.45
N ASP A 101 9.49 -2.32 12.17
CA ASP A 101 10.82 -1.71 12.07
C ASP A 101 11.34 -1.74 10.62
N VAL A 102 11.27 -2.91 9.99
CA VAL A 102 11.66 -3.11 8.58
C VAL A 102 10.84 -2.24 7.63
N LEU A 103 9.53 -2.10 7.87
CA LEU A 103 8.66 -1.21 7.09
C LEU A 103 9.04 0.27 7.24
N VAL A 104 9.33 0.72 8.46
CA VAL A 104 9.68 2.11 8.75
C VAL A 104 11.03 2.46 8.13
N HIS A 105 12.05 1.62 8.31
CA HIS A 105 13.36 1.80 7.67
C HIS A 105 13.23 1.88 6.15
N HIS A 106 12.41 1.02 5.57
CA HIS A 106 12.14 1.04 4.14
C HIS A 106 11.46 2.35 3.71
N ALA A 107 10.38 2.76 4.37
CA ALA A 107 9.64 3.98 4.03
C ALA A 107 10.49 5.26 4.16
N LEU A 108 11.37 5.34 5.16
CA LEU A 108 12.26 6.49 5.37
C LEU A 108 13.35 6.61 4.30
N LYS A 109 13.77 5.50 3.68
CA LYS A 109 14.75 5.53 2.57
C LYS A 109 14.14 6.12 1.30
N LEU A 110 12.93 5.69 0.96
CA LEU A 110 12.18 6.18 -0.19
C LEU A 110 10.67 5.96 0.05
N PRO A 111 9.82 6.99 -0.04
CA PRO A 111 8.38 6.82 0.11
C PRO A 111 7.75 5.93 -0.96
N LEU A 112 6.64 5.26 -0.64
CA LEU A 112 5.95 4.33 -1.55
C LEU A 112 5.60 4.95 -2.91
N HIS A 113 5.16 6.21 -2.92
CA HIS A 113 4.73 6.91 -4.13
C HIS A 113 5.88 7.26 -5.10
N TRP A 114 7.14 7.09 -4.70
CA TRP A 114 8.32 7.27 -5.57
C TRP A 114 8.94 5.94 -5.99
N ARG A 115 8.35 4.81 -5.62
CA ARG A 115 8.90 3.48 -5.92
C ARG A 115 8.26 2.86 -7.16
N MET A 116 9.08 2.13 -7.91
CA MET A 116 8.62 1.27 -8.99
C MET A 116 8.02 -0.01 -8.39
N LEU A 117 6.69 -0.09 -8.31
CA LEU A 117 5.96 -1.18 -7.65
C LEU A 117 6.48 -2.58 -8.03
N ARG A 118 6.79 -2.82 -9.32
CA ARG A 118 7.25 -4.13 -9.78
C ARG A 118 8.60 -4.56 -9.19
N LEU A 119 9.50 -3.62 -8.91
CA LEU A 119 10.81 -3.91 -8.30
C LEU A 119 10.67 -4.17 -6.80
N GLU A 120 9.65 -3.59 -6.16
CA GLU A 120 9.36 -3.73 -4.73
C GLU A 120 8.54 -4.97 -4.40
N ALA A 121 7.73 -5.47 -5.35
CA ALA A 121 6.77 -6.54 -5.12
C ALA A 121 7.41 -7.78 -4.48
N ARG A 122 8.61 -8.17 -4.92
CA ARG A 122 9.32 -9.33 -4.33
C ARG A 122 9.64 -9.13 -2.86
N TRP A 123 10.21 -7.99 -2.50
CA TRP A 123 10.53 -7.66 -1.12
C TRP A 123 9.28 -7.63 -0.25
N PHE A 124 8.18 -7.08 -0.77
CA PHE A 124 6.92 -7.01 -0.03
C PHE A 124 6.23 -8.37 0.10
N ILE A 125 6.34 -9.27 -0.88
CA ILE A 125 5.85 -10.66 -0.79
C ILE A 125 6.54 -11.38 0.37
N ASP A 126 7.87 -11.28 0.47
CA ASP A 126 8.64 -11.94 1.52
C ASP A 126 8.31 -11.40 2.92
N LEU A 127 7.95 -10.11 3.01
CA LEU A 127 7.47 -9.49 4.25
C LEU A 127 6.04 -9.92 4.58
N TYR A 128 5.15 -9.94 3.58
CA TYR A 128 3.75 -10.33 3.74
C TYR A 128 3.62 -11.79 4.22
N GLU A 129 4.46 -12.69 3.72
CA GLU A 129 4.53 -14.10 4.14
C GLU A 129 4.84 -14.27 5.64
N LYS A 130 5.56 -13.32 6.25
CA LYS A 130 5.94 -13.37 7.67
C LYS A 130 4.88 -12.76 8.60
N ARG A 131 3.85 -12.12 8.05
CA ARG A 131 2.81 -11.49 8.85
C ARG A 131 1.93 -12.55 9.54
N PRO A 132 1.53 -12.34 10.81
CA PRO A 132 0.63 -13.26 11.51
C PRO A 132 -0.78 -13.27 10.92
N ASP A 133 -1.21 -12.18 10.29
CA ASP A 133 -2.53 -11.96 9.68
C ASP A 133 -2.54 -12.21 8.16
N MET A 134 -1.52 -12.91 7.63
CA MET A 134 -1.38 -13.19 6.21
C MET A 134 -2.51 -14.08 5.67
N ASN A 135 -3.06 -13.72 4.50
CA ASN A 135 -4.04 -14.52 3.80
C ASN A 135 -3.36 -15.50 2.83
N LEU A 136 -3.43 -16.79 3.15
CA LEU A 136 -2.74 -17.85 2.40
C LEU A 136 -3.12 -17.88 0.91
N VAL A 137 -4.41 -17.76 0.60
CA VAL A 137 -4.89 -17.80 -0.79
C VAL A 137 -4.38 -16.59 -1.57
N LEU A 138 -4.34 -15.41 -0.94
CA LEU A 138 -3.74 -14.23 -1.56
C LEU A 138 -2.24 -14.42 -1.79
N LEU A 139 -1.51 -14.99 -0.83
CA LEU A 139 -0.08 -15.25 -0.96
C LEU A 139 0.22 -16.22 -2.11
N GLU A 140 -0.53 -17.31 -2.23
CA GLU A 140 -0.40 -18.28 -3.32
C GLU A 140 -0.66 -17.63 -4.68
N PHE A 141 -1.75 -16.85 -4.77
CA PHE A 141 -2.09 -16.09 -5.97
C PHE A 141 -0.97 -15.13 -6.39
N VAL A 142 -0.45 -14.34 -5.44
CA VAL A 142 0.59 -13.35 -5.71
C VAL A 142 1.90 -14.02 -6.12
N LYS A 143 2.30 -15.14 -5.49
CA LYS A 143 3.51 -15.88 -5.88
C LYS A 143 3.39 -16.42 -7.30
N LEU A 144 2.22 -16.94 -7.67
CA LEU A 144 1.96 -17.41 -9.03
C LEU A 144 2.03 -16.26 -10.04
N ASP A 145 1.32 -15.16 -9.77
CA ASP A 145 1.29 -13.97 -10.64
C ASP A 145 2.69 -13.38 -10.86
N PHE A 146 3.46 -13.26 -9.77
CA PHE A 146 4.83 -12.75 -9.82
C PHE A 146 5.68 -13.59 -10.79
N ASN A 147 5.59 -14.92 -10.70
CA ASN A 147 6.35 -15.84 -11.55
C ASN A 147 5.93 -15.75 -13.03
N ILE A 148 4.62 -15.64 -13.31
CA ILE A 148 4.10 -15.48 -14.68
C ILE A 148 4.67 -14.22 -15.32
N VAL A 149 4.53 -13.08 -14.66
CA VAL A 149 5.03 -11.80 -15.20
C VAL A 149 6.56 -11.78 -15.27
N GLN A 150 7.26 -12.44 -14.34
CA GLN A 150 8.72 -12.59 -14.41
C GLN A 150 9.14 -13.40 -15.65
N ALA A 151 8.42 -14.47 -15.99
CA ALA A 151 8.71 -15.27 -17.17
C ALA A 151 8.52 -14.46 -18.47
N THR A 152 7.47 -13.62 -18.54
CA THR A 152 7.27 -12.66 -19.65
C THR A 152 8.45 -11.71 -19.79
N HIS A 153 8.86 -11.03 -18.71
CA HIS A 153 10.02 -10.12 -18.76
C HIS A 153 11.32 -10.82 -19.15
N GLN A 154 11.52 -12.08 -18.75
CA GLN A 154 12.69 -12.87 -19.17
C GLN A 154 12.66 -13.18 -20.67
N SER A 155 11.49 -13.45 -21.23
CA SER A 155 11.31 -13.62 -22.68
C SER A 155 11.62 -12.33 -23.43
N ASP A 156 11.07 -11.21 -22.97
CA ASP A 156 11.31 -9.89 -23.57
C ASP A 156 12.79 -9.51 -23.51
N LEU A 157 13.45 -9.74 -22.36
CA LEU A 157 14.88 -9.50 -22.20
C LEU A 157 15.70 -10.32 -23.21
N ARG A 158 15.38 -11.60 -23.41
CA ARG A 158 16.04 -12.46 -24.40
C ARG A 158 15.83 -12.00 -25.84
N PHE A 159 14.73 -11.31 -26.12
CA PHE A 159 14.46 -10.74 -27.43
C PHE A 159 15.29 -9.48 -27.67
N VAL A 160 15.31 -8.55 -26.71
CA VAL A 160 16.01 -7.26 -26.84
C VAL A 160 17.53 -7.35 -26.64
N SER A 161 18.03 -8.40 -26.00
CA SER A 161 19.48 -8.61 -25.79
C SER A 161 20.21 -9.20 -27.00
N LYS A 162 19.51 -9.37 -28.14
CA LYS A 162 20.07 -9.84 -29.41
C LYS A 162 20.43 -8.65 -30.29
#